data_AF-Q1MI12-F1
#
_entry.id   AF-Q1MI12-F1
#
_cell.length_a   1.000
_cell.length_b   1.000
_cell.length_c   1.000
_cell.angle_alpha   90.00
_cell.angle_beta   90.00
_cell.angle_gamma   90.00
#
_symmetry.space_group_name_H-M   'P 1'
#
loop_
_entity.id
_entity.type
_entity.pdbx_description
1 polymer ?
#
loop_
_entity_poly.entity_id
_entity_poly.type
_entity_poly.pdbx_seq_one_letter_code
_entity_poly.pdbx_strand_id
1 'polypeptide(L)'
;MGQILVDTNIISVAYLPEPPDWVWEWLAELPRGSLAVSWITIYETEYGIRNVQRHNSKKAIELLAWFEEFLASRMVQPEMDVAAARVLGAMAAHPPLKHFFFTPEKKDRYGRTIKQDRVNLGCDTMLAALSIAHQLPIATLNAADFCLIHQHFPLPGVYDPRADVWHVEPPVGWYVGEAANDDVIQSSWPVPDRRS
;
A
#
# COMPACT_ATOMS: atom_id res chain seq x y z
N MET A 1 8.22 13.68 13.84
CA MET A 1 7.33 13.87 12.67
C MET A 1 6.59 12.58 12.45
N GLY A 2 5.26 12.60 12.30
CA GLY A 2 4.48 11.39 12.05
C GLY A 2 4.83 10.77 10.69
N GLN A 3 4.68 9.45 10.61
CA GLN A 3 4.85 8.67 9.39
C GLN A 3 3.56 7.93 9.07
N ILE A 4 3.27 7.73 7.79
CA ILE A 4 2.12 6.99 7.30
C ILE A 4 2.57 5.88 6.34
N LEU A 5 2.07 4.67 6.57
CA LEU A 5 2.37 3.49 5.78
C LEU A 5 1.47 3.45 4.55
N VAL A 6 2.05 3.41 3.36
CA VAL A 6 1.27 3.40 2.11
C VAL A 6 0.94 1.99 1.66
N ASP A 7 -0.33 1.77 1.33
CA ASP A 7 -0.83 0.57 0.67
C ASP A 7 -0.45 0.55 -0.83
N THR A 8 -0.25 -0.64 -1.38
CA THR A 8 0.07 -0.88 -2.79
C THR A 8 -0.98 -0.32 -3.74
N ASN A 9 -2.26 -0.26 -3.33
CA ASN A 9 -3.31 0.25 -4.21
C ASN A 9 -3.14 1.75 -4.56
N ILE A 10 -2.60 2.57 -3.66
CA ILE A 10 -2.29 3.99 -3.95
C ILE A 10 -1.13 4.08 -4.92
N ILE A 11 -0.08 3.31 -4.66
CA ILE A 11 1.11 3.23 -5.50
C ILE A 11 0.72 2.78 -6.93
N SER A 12 -0.17 1.81 -7.04
CA SER A 12 -0.71 1.34 -8.33
C SER A 12 -1.52 2.42 -9.08
N VAL A 13 -2.20 3.31 -8.36
CA VAL A 13 -2.91 4.45 -8.95
C VAL A 13 -1.93 5.49 -9.49
N ALA A 14 -0.85 5.77 -8.77
CA ALA A 14 0.22 6.68 -9.23
C ALA A 14 0.89 6.18 -10.53
N TYR A 15 0.82 4.88 -10.82
CA TYR A 15 1.39 4.25 -12.03
C TYR A 15 0.47 4.21 -13.24
N LEU A 16 -0.77 4.68 -13.12
CA LEU A 16 -1.65 4.74 -14.27
C LEU A 16 -1.01 5.63 -15.35
N PRO A 17 -1.22 5.34 -16.65
CA PRO A 17 -0.73 6.22 -17.73
C PRO A 17 -1.20 7.67 -17.55
N GLU A 18 -2.42 7.81 -17.01
CA GLU A 18 -3.04 9.07 -16.61
C GLU A 18 -3.47 8.92 -15.14
N PRO A 19 -2.54 9.13 -14.19
CA PRO A 19 -2.87 9.07 -12.76
C PRO A 19 -3.77 10.27 -12.42
N PRO A 20 -4.83 10.08 -11.61
CA PRO A 20 -5.69 11.17 -11.16
C PRO A 20 -4.91 12.23 -10.38
N ASP A 21 -5.25 13.51 -10.54
CA ASP A 21 -4.49 14.61 -9.93
C ASP A 21 -4.39 14.51 -8.40
N TRP A 22 -5.45 14.02 -7.72
CA TRP A 22 -5.49 13.88 -6.26
C TRP A 22 -4.31 13.11 -5.68
N VAL A 23 -3.76 12.11 -6.40
CA VAL A 23 -2.65 11.29 -5.87
C VAL A 23 -1.38 12.12 -5.80
N TRP A 24 -1.15 13.00 -6.78
CA TRP A 24 0.01 13.87 -6.80
C TRP A 24 -0.13 15.04 -5.85
N GLU A 25 -1.33 15.60 -5.74
CA GLU A 25 -1.65 16.64 -4.76
C GLU A 25 -1.37 16.12 -3.34
N TRP A 26 -1.93 14.96 -2.98
CA TRP A 26 -1.69 14.34 -1.69
C TRP A 26 -0.21 14.03 -1.44
N LEU A 27 0.50 13.44 -2.41
CA LEU A 27 1.92 13.12 -2.26
C LEU A 27 2.81 14.37 -2.17
N ALA A 28 2.38 15.51 -2.73
CA ALA A 28 3.11 16.78 -2.65
C ALA A 28 2.89 17.52 -1.31
N GLU A 29 1.77 17.27 -0.63
CA GLU A 29 1.47 17.83 0.69
C GLU A 29 2.25 17.12 1.81
N LEU A 30 2.68 15.88 1.58
CA LEU A 30 3.43 15.11 2.56
C LEU A 30 4.87 15.64 2.74
N PRO A 31 5.29 15.99 3.97
CA PRO A 31 6.67 16.37 4.25
C PRO A 31 7.64 15.23 3.93
N ARG A 32 8.89 15.55 3.62
CA ARG A 32 9.91 14.54 3.32
C ARG A 32 10.09 13.55 4.48
N GLY A 33 10.09 12.26 4.16
CA GLY A 33 10.29 11.20 5.15
C GLY A 33 9.06 10.90 6.03
N SER A 34 7.89 11.50 5.72
CA SER A 34 6.60 11.11 6.31
C SER A 34 5.98 9.87 5.65
N LEU A 35 6.30 9.60 4.37
CA LEU A 35 5.82 8.40 3.70
C LEU A 35 6.70 7.19 4.05
N ALA A 36 6.07 6.14 4.55
CA ALA A 36 6.66 4.84 4.78
C ALA A 36 6.17 3.83 3.74
N VAL A 37 7.09 3.06 3.16
CA VAL A 37 6.81 2.04 2.16
C VAL A 37 7.21 0.68 2.69
N SER A 38 6.24 -0.23 2.74
CA SER A 38 6.48 -1.58 3.24
C SER A 38 7.14 -2.47 2.17
N TRP A 39 7.85 -3.51 2.62
CA TRP A 39 8.30 -4.57 1.73
C TRP A 39 7.14 -5.30 1.03
N ILE A 40 5.92 -5.28 1.59
CA ILE A 40 4.71 -5.83 0.95
C ILE A 40 4.36 -5.02 -0.29
N THR A 41 4.39 -3.69 -0.18
CA THR A 41 4.18 -2.75 -1.30
C THR A 41 5.17 -3.00 -2.43
N ILE A 42 6.43 -3.24 -2.07
CA ILE A 42 7.49 -3.56 -3.02
C ILE A 42 7.22 -4.90 -3.69
N TYR A 43 6.90 -5.93 -2.90
CA TYR A 43 6.59 -7.27 -3.36
C TYR A 43 5.41 -7.30 -4.34
N GLU A 44 4.29 -6.65 -3.99
CA GLU A 44 3.09 -6.64 -4.85
C GLU A 44 3.31 -5.86 -6.14
N THR A 45 4.03 -4.73 -6.06
CA THR A 45 4.41 -3.95 -7.24
C THR A 45 5.28 -4.78 -8.19
N GLU A 46 6.35 -5.37 -7.67
CA GLU A 46 7.26 -6.23 -8.44
C GLU A 46 6.50 -7.40 -9.09
N TYR A 47 5.65 -8.10 -8.32
CA TYR A 47 4.81 -9.17 -8.84
C TYR A 47 3.93 -8.70 -10.00
N GLY A 48 3.28 -7.54 -9.87
CA GLY A 48 2.45 -6.94 -10.91
C GLY A 48 3.23 -6.66 -12.19
N ILE A 49 4.42 -6.06 -12.05
CA ILE A 49 5.32 -5.77 -13.17
C ILE A 49 5.77 -7.05 -13.88
N ARG A 50 6.19 -8.08 -13.13
CA ARG A 50 6.58 -9.38 -13.69
C ARG A 50 5.44 -10.09 -14.40
N ASN A 51 4.21 -9.90 -13.94
CA ASN A 51 3.03 -10.44 -14.62
C ASN A 51 2.76 -9.72 -15.96
N VAL A 52 2.93 -8.40 -16.02
CA VAL A 52 2.88 -7.62 -17.28
C VAL A 52 3.98 -8.08 -18.24
N GLN A 53 5.19 -8.33 -17.73
CA GLN A 53 6.35 -8.76 -18.53
C GLN A 53 6.08 -10.03 -19.37
N ARG A 54 5.23 -10.94 -18.88
CA ARG A 54 4.85 -12.17 -19.60
C ARG A 54 4.15 -11.91 -20.93
N HIS A 55 3.51 -10.76 -21.10
CA HIS A 55 2.69 -10.44 -22.27
C HIS A 55 3.09 -9.13 -22.96
N ASN A 56 3.77 -8.22 -22.25
CA ASN A 56 4.21 -6.93 -22.77
C ASN A 56 5.54 -6.50 -22.13
N SER A 57 6.65 -7.04 -22.66
CA SER A 57 7.99 -6.75 -22.16
C SER A 57 8.36 -5.27 -22.23
N LYS A 58 7.90 -4.54 -23.26
CA LYS A 58 8.19 -3.11 -23.41
C LYS A 58 7.58 -2.31 -22.24
N LYS A 59 6.29 -2.51 -21.97
CA LYS A 59 5.61 -1.86 -20.85
C LYS A 59 6.24 -2.24 -19.51
N ALA A 60 6.65 -3.50 -19.34
CA ALA A 60 7.31 -3.92 -18.10
C ALA A 60 8.67 -3.22 -17.87
N ILE A 61 9.44 -2.95 -18.92
CA ILE A 61 10.70 -2.18 -18.80
C ILE A 61 10.42 -0.76 -18.35
N GLU A 62 9.40 -0.11 -18.92
CA GLU A 62 8.99 1.25 -18.51
C GLU A 62 8.56 1.29 -17.04
N LEU A 63 7.78 0.29 -16.59
CA LEU A 63 7.36 0.17 -15.20
C LEU A 63 8.53 -0.11 -14.25
N LEU A 64 9.49 -0.95 -14.64
CA LEU A 64 10.69 -1.22 -13.83
C LEU A 64 11.54 0.04 -13.67
N ALA A 65 11.76 0.81 -14.73
CA ALA A 65 12.55 2.03 -14.66
C ALA A 65 11.94 3.04 -13.67
N TRP A 66 10.63 3.24 -13.76
CA TRP A 66 9.88 4.07 -12.82
C TRP A 66 10.00 3.54 -11.38
N PHE A 67 9.89 2.22 -11.19
CA PHE A 67 9.90 1.61 -9.86
C PHE A 67 11.27 1.71 -9.18
N GLU A 68 12.36 1.59 -9.95
CA GLU A 68 13.72 1.85 -9.46
C GLU A 68 13.88 3.31 -8.99
N GLU A 69 13.33 4.29 -9.71
CA GLU A 69 13.35 5.69 -9.30
C GLU A 69 12.57 5.90 -7.98
N PHE A 70 11.43 5.23 -7.83
CA PHE A 70 10.66 5.24 -6.59
C PHE A 70 11.41 4.61 -5.42
N LEU A 71 12.04 3.45 -5.60
CA LEU A 71 12.83 2.80 -4.55
C LEU A 71 14.08 3.60 -4.17
N ALA A 72 14.64 4.36 -5.11
CA ALA A 72 15.75 5.27 -4.86
C ALA A 72 15.33 6.53 -4.07
N SER A 73 14.03 6.84 -4.02
CA SER A 73 13.52 7.89 -3.14
C SER A 73 13.69 7.43 -1.68
N ARG A 74 14.28 8.28 -0.83
CA ARG A 74 14.69 7.96 0.55
C ARG A 74 13.49 7.82 1.52
N MET A 75 12.53 6.98 1.18
CA MET A 75 11.37 6.67 1.98
C MET A 75 11.76 5.78 3.16
N VAL A 76 10.94 5.86 4.20
CA VAL A 76 11.13 5.02 5.39
C VAL A 76 10.62 3.62 5.07
N GLN A 77 11.42 2.59 5.38
CA GLN A 77 11.05 1.20 5.14
C GLN A 77 10.97 0.46 6.47
N PRO A 78 9.76 0.30 7.06
CA PRO A 78 9.61 -0.44 8.30
C PRO A 78 9.94 -1.94 8.10
N GLU A 79 10.73 -2.48 9.02
CA GLU A 79 11.17 -3.88 8.99
C GLU A 79 10.05 -4.85 9.42
N MET A 80 10.02 -6.04 8.82
CA MET A 80 9.21 -7.15 9.34
C MET A 80 9.89 -7.76 10.57
N ASP A 81 9.56 -7.24 11.75
CA ASP A 81 10.16 -7.67 13.00
C ASP A 81 9.38 -8.81 13.69
N VAL A 82 9.88 -9.24 14.86
CA VAL A 82 9.23 -10.28 15.66
C VAL A 82 7.84 -9.86 16.13
N ALA A 83 7.62 -8.57 16.41
CA ALA A 83 6.32 -8.08 16.85
C ALA A 83 5.28 -8.18 15.73
N ALA A 84 5.61 -7.70 14.53
CA ALA A 84 4.78 -7.80 13.33
C ALA A 84 4.47 -9.26 12.99
N ALA A 85 5.48 -10.15 13.03
CA ALA A 85 5.28 -11.57 12.77
C ALA A 85 4.30 -12.23 13.75
N ARG A 86 4.36 -11.88 15.05
CA ARG A 86 3.44 -12.41 16.05
C ARG A 86 2.01 -11.91 15.86
N VAL A 87 1.83 -10.63 15.51
CA VAL A 87 0.51 -10.06 15.20
C VAL A 87 -0.08 -10.75 13.97
N LEU A 88 0.70 -10.91 12.90
CA LEU A 88 0.28 -11.60 11.69
C LEU A 88 -0.14 -13.05 11.97
N GLY A 89 0.63 -13.78 12.79
CA GLY A 89 0.29 -15.14 13.20
C GLY A 89 -1.04 -15.21 13.97
N ALA A 90 -1.31 -14.24 14.83
CA ALA A 90 -2.60 -14.14 15.53
C ALA A 90 -3.75 -13.85 14.56
N MET A 91 -3.56 -12.95 13.59
CA MET A 91 -4.55 -12.66 12.54
C MET A 91 -4.85 -13.90 11.68
N ALA A 92 -3.82 -14.66 11.28
CA ALA A 92 -3.97 -15.88 10.49
C ALA A 92 -4.77 -16.97 11.19
N ALA A 93 -4.71 -17.02 12.53
CA ALA A 93 -5.50 -17.94 13.34
C ALA A 93 -6.91 -17.42 13.69
N HIS A 94 -7.23 -16.15 13.36
CA HIS A 94 -8.48 -15.53 13.76
C HIS A 94 -9.60 -15.80 12.74
N PRO A 95 -10.68 -16.52 13.10
CA PRO A 95 -11.69 -16.98 12.12
C PRO A 95 -12.31 -15.89 11.25
N PRO A 96 -12.67 -14.68 11.77
CA PRO A 96 -13.19 -13.58 10.95
C PRO A 96 -12.24 -13.12 9.84
N LEU A 97 -10.92 -13.25 10.03
CA LEU A 97 -9.90 -12.79 9.08
C LEU A 97 -9.40 -13.90 8.15
N LYS A 98 -9.91 -15.12 8.27
CA LYS A 98 -9.44 -16.28 7.49
C LYS A 98 -9.47 -16.04 5.98
N HIS A 99 -10.42 -15.24 5.50
CA HIS A 99 -10.59 -14.89 4.08
C HIS A 99 -9.45 -14.07 3.46
N PHE A 100 -8.64 -13.40 4.28
CA PHE A 100 -7.40 -12.79 3.82
C PHE A 100 -6.32 -13.83 3.47
N PHE A 101 -6.41 -15.06 3.96
CA PHE A 101 -5.36 -16.09 3.82
C PHE A 101 -5.75 -17.24 2.88
N PHE A 102 -6.90 -17.17 2.22
CA PHE A 102 -7.30 -18.18 1.26
C PHE A 102 -7.72 -17.57 -0.06
N THR A 103 -7.47 -18.31 -1.14
CA THR A 103 -8.01 -18.02 -2.46
C THR A 103 -9.21 -18.94 -2.67
N PRO A 104 -10.45 -18.43 -2.68
CA PRO A 104 -11.60 -19.28 -2.89
C PRO A 104 -11.58 -19.87 -4.30
N GLU A 105 -12.03 -21.11 -4.47
CA GLU A 105 -12.29 -21.63 -5.81
C GLU A 105 -13.36 -20.79 -6.50
N LYS A 106 -13.08 -20.29 -7.71
CA LYS A 106 -14.14 -19.69 -8.55
C LYS A 106 -14.74 -20.78 -9.39
N LYS A 107 -16.05 -20.79 -9.52
CA LYS A 107 -16.75 -21.63 -10.50
C LYS A 107 -17.40 -20.75 -11.57
N ASP A 108 -17.38 -21.22 -12.81
CA ASP A 108 -18.15 -20.58 -13.88
C ASP A 108 -19.65 -20.86 -13.76
N ARG A 109 -20.45 -20.26 -14.64
CA ARG A 109 -21.91 -20.50 -14.72
C ARG A 109 -22.31 -21.95 -14.98
N TYR A 110 -21.36 -22.80 -15.37
CA TYR A 110 -21.55 -24.22 -15.66
C TYR A 110 -20.95 -25.12 -14.56
N GLY A 111 -20.51 -24.55 -13.44
CA GLY A 111 -19.97 -25.27 -12.30
C GLY A 111 -18.51 -25.73 -12.44
N ARG A 112 -17.80 -25.32 -13.48
CA ARG A 112 -16.39 -25.68 -13.72
C ARG A 112 -15.47 -24.78 -12.90
N THR A 113 -14.48 -25.36 -12.26
CA THR A 113 -13.46 -24.59 -11.53
C THR A 113 -12.66 -23.75 -12.51
N ILE A 114 -12.66 -22.44 -12.30
CA ILE A 114 -11.83 -21.49 -13.02
C ILE A 114 -10.48 -21.48 -12.33
N LYS A 115 -9.42 -21.74 -13.09
CA LYS A 115 -8.05 -21.62 -12.59
C LYS A 115 -7.81 -20.17 -12.17
N GLN A 116 -7.52 -19.97 -10.89
CA GLN A 116 -7.05 -18.69 -10.38
C GLN A 116 -5.53 -18.76 -10.24
N ASP A 117 -4.81 -18.00 -11.05
CA ASP A 117 -3.36 -17.90 -10.95
C ASP A 117 -2.93 -16.91 -9.83
N ARG A 118 -3.86 -16.11 -9.29
CA ARG A 118 -3.60 -15.19 -8.17
C ARG A 118 -3.77 -15.94 -6.85
N VAL A 119 -2.69 -16.02 -6.08
CA VAL A 119 -2.72 -16.52 -4.70
C VAL A 119 -2.94 -15.33 -3.77
N ASN A 120 -3.95 -15.40 -2.90
CA ASN A 120 -4.12 -14.47 -1.79
C ASN A 120 -3.10 -14.81 -0.70
N LEU A 121 -2.14 -13.92 -0.49
CA LEU A 121 -1.08 -14.10 0.50
C LEU A 121 -1.39 -13.42 1.84
N GLY A 122 -2.54 -12.74 1.96
CA GLY A 122 -2.86 -11.95 3.14
C GLY A 122 -2.06 -10.66 3.23
N CYS A 123 -1.77 -10.01 2.10
CA CYS A 123 -1.00 -8.77 2.06
C CYS A 123 -1.62 -7.66 2.93
N ASP A 124 -2.94 -7.50 2.94
CA ASP A 124 -3.63 -6.53 3.82
C ASP A 124 -3.36 -6.83 5.30
N THR A 125 -3.40 -8.11 5.70
CA THR A 125 -3.08 -8.52 7.07
C THR A 125 -1.60 -8.38 7.40
N MET A 126 -0.70 -8.57 6.43
CA MET A 126 0.74 -8.30 6.60
C MET A 126 0.99 -6.81 6.81
N LEU A 127 0.34 -5.95 6.03
CA LEU A 127 0.44 -4.50 6.16
C LEU A 127 -0.14 -4.01 7.49
N ALA A 128 -1.30 -4.54 7.88
CA ALA A 128 -1.92 -4.28 9.17
C ALA A 128 -1.05 -4.71 10.36
N ALA A 129 -0.43 -5.89 10.28
CA ALA A 129 0.48 -6.36 11.31
C ALA A 129 1.71 -5.46 11.45
N LEU A 130 2.25 -4.98 10.32
CA LEU A 130 3.37 -4.03 10.29
C LEU A 130 2.96 -2.67 10.88
N SER A 131 1.79 -2.16 10.49
CA SER A 131 1.20 -0.95 11.04
C SER A 131 1.07 -0.99 12.56
N ILE A 132 0.55 -2.10 13.11
CA ILE A 132 0.41 -2.30 14.55
C ILE A 132 1.79 -2.36 15.24
N ALA A 133 2.74 -3.11 14.68
CA ALA A 133 4.06 -3.27 15.28
C ALA A 133 4.84 -1.95 15.37
N HIS A 134 4.74 -1.13 14.32
CA HIS A 134 5.46 0.14 14.21
C HIS A 134 4.64 1.36 14.64
N GLN A 135 3.38 1.17 15.03
CA GLN A 135 2.44 2.26 15.38
C GLN A 135 2.30 3.30 14.26
N LEU A 136 2.26 2.83 13.01
CA LEU A 136 2.14 3.66 11.82
C LEU A 136 0.73 3.57 11.24
N PRO A 137 -0.02 4.68 11.11
CA PRO A 137 -1.28 4.68 10.40
C PRO A 137 -1.12 4.22 8.95
N ILE A 138 -2.20 3.71 8.35
CA ILE A 138 -2.21 3.20 6.97
C ILE A 138 -2.95 4.18 6.07
N ALA A 139 -2.34 4.57 4.95
CA ALA A 139 -3.03 5.19 3.82
C ALA A 139 -3.46 4.10 2.83
N THR A 140 -4.76 4.03 2.50
CA THR A 140 -5.31 2.98 1.63
C THR A 140 -6.58 3.43 0.91
N LEU A 141 -6.77 2.95 -0.32
CA LEU A 141 -8.05 3.09 -1.04
C LEU A 141 -9.04 1.94 -0.75
N ASN A 142 -8.64 0.99 0.10
CA ASN A 142 -9.43 -0.18 0.49
C ASN A 142 -9.73 -0.19 2.00
N ALA A 143 -10.18 0.96 2.52
CA ALA A 143 -10.37 1.15 3.96
C ALA A 143 -11.31 0.12 4.62
N ALA A 144 -12.25 -0.48 3.86
CA ALA A 144 -13.19 -1.47 4.38
C ALA A 144 -12.49 -2.71 4.96
N ASP A 145 -11.46 -3.23 4.29
CA ASP A 145 -10.73 -4.42 4.73
C ASP A 145 -9.92 -4.11 6.00
N PHE A 146 -9.31 -2.93 6.07
CA PHE A 146 -8.60 -2.47 7.27
C PHE A 146 -9.55 -2.14 8.42
N CYS A 147 -10.76 -1.65 8.15
CA CYS A 147 -11.81 -1.49 9.16
C CYS A 147 -12.26 -2.84 9.73
N LEU A 148 -12.37 -3.88 8.89
CA LEU A 148 -12.68 -5.23 9.35
C LEU A 148 -11.54 -5.80 10.22
N ILE A 149 -10.28 -5.55 9.84
CA ILE A 149 -9.13 -5.92 10.68
C ILE A 149 -9.17 -5.15 12.01
N HIS A 150 -9.42 -3.84 11.99
CA HIS A 150 -9.47 -2.97 13.16
C HIS A 150 -10.47 -3.44 14.23
N GLN A 151 -11.62 -3.99 13.82
CA GLN A 151 -12.62 -4.56 14.74
C GLN A 151 -12.08 -5.68 15.63
N HIS A 152 -10.98 -6.32 15.24
CA HIS A 152 -10.35 -7.44 15.95
C HIS A 152 -8.92 -7.14 16.42
N PHE A 153 -8.20 -6.30 15.69
CA PHE A 153 -6.82 -5.92 15.94
C PHE A 153 -6.71 -4.40 15.76
N PRO A 154 -6.75 -3.62 16.86
CA PRO A 154 -6.79 -2.16 16.78
C PRO A 154 -5.61 -1.58 15.98
N LEU A 155 -5.95 -0.98 14.84
CA LEU A 155 -5.00 -0.25 14.01
C LEU A 155 -4.74 1.15 14.58
N PRO A 156 -3.51 1.69 14.45
CA PRO A 156 -3.14 3.03 14.87
C PRO A 156 -3.67 4.14 13.95
N GLY A 157 -4.44 3.80 12.91
CA GLY A 157 -5.10 4.76 12.04
C GLY A 157 -5.28 4.22 10.63
N VAL A 158 -6.35 4.63 9.96
CA VAL A 158 -6.68 4.25 8.58
C VAL A 158 -7.21 5.47 7.86
N TYR A 159 -6.52 5.89 6.81
CA TYR A 159 -6.79 7.10 6.04
C TYR A 159 -7.04 6.76 4.56
N ASP A 160 -8.13 7.27 3.98
CA ASP A 160 -8.36 7.26 2.54
C ASP A 160 -7.95 8.64 1.96
N PRO A 161 -6.80 8.74 1.27
CA PRO A 161 -6.31 10.01 0.72
C PRO A 161 -7.16 10.53 -0.45
N ARG A 162 -7.94 9.68 -1.11
CA ARG A 162 -8.82 10.11 -2.20
C ARG A 162 -10.08 10.78 -1.65
N ALA A 163 -10.60 10.28 -0.53
CA ALA A 163 -11.77 10.85 0.13
C ALA A 163 -11.39 11.94 1.14
N ASP A 164 -10.11 12.05 1.50
CA ASP A 164 -9.60 12.84 2.61
C ASP A 164 -10.32 12.53 3.93
N VAL A 165 -10.42 11.24 4.27
CA VAL A 165 -11.16 10.76 5.44
C VAL A 165 -10.35 9.77 6.26
N TRP A 166 -10.34 9.99 7.57
CA TRP A 166 -9.92 9.00 8.56
C TRP A 166 -11.08 8.05 8.87
N HIS A 167 -10.93 6.79 8.47
CA HIS A 167 -11.86 5.72 8.84
C HIS A 167 -11.58 5.16 10.24
N VAL A 168 -10.33 5.28 10.68
CA VAL A 168 -9.89 5.05 12.05
C VAL A 168 -8.98 6.20 12.41
N GLU A 169 -9.37 6.98 13.42
CA GLU A 169 -8.59 8.14 13.88
C GLU A 169 -7.24 7.70 14.46
N PRO A 170 -6.15 8.44 14.18
CA PRO A 170 -4.86 8.16 14.77
C PRO A 170 -4.82 8.56 16.26
N PRO A 171 -3.85 8.06 17.04
CA PRO A 171 -3.70 8.44 18.44
C PRO A 171 -3.59 9.95 18.64
N VAL A 172 -4.11 10.45 19.76
CA VAL A 172 -4.01 11.87 20.13
C VAL A 172 -2.55 12.31 20.08
N GLY A 173 -2.28 13.41 19.37
CA GLY A 173 -0.94 13.96 19.20
C GLY A 173 -0.15 13.38 18.03
N TRP A 174 -0.71 12.42 17.28
CA TRP A 174 -0.18 12.05 15.98
C TRP A 174 -0.56 13.13 14.95
N TYR A 175 0.43 13.58 14.18
CA TYR A 175 0.24 14.44 13.02
C TYR A 175 1.42 14.25 12.07
N VAL A 176 1.13 14.27 10.78
CA VAL A 176 2.14 14.57 9.76
C VAL A 176 2.39 16.08 9.85
N GLY A 177 3.63 16.52 10.00
CA GLY A 177 3.94 17.96 10.10
C GLY A 177 3.50 18.72 8.82
N GLU A 178 3.62 20.04 8.83
CA GLU A 178 3.51 20.81 7.58
C GLU A 178 4.79 20.63 6.74
N ALA A 179 4.66 20.56 5.41
CA ALA A 179 5.82 20.57 4.53
C ALA A 179 6.61 21.87 4.76
N ALA A 180 7.91 21.77 5.04
CA ALA A 180 8.73 22.97 5.25
C ALA A 180 8.87 23.76 3.93
N ASN A 181 9.10 25.07 3.99
CA ASN A 181 9.30 25.88 2.77
C ASN A 181 10.48 25.38 1.88
N ASP A 182 11.42 24.64 2.45
CA ASP A 182 12.54 24.00 1.73
C ASP A 182 12.15 22.62 1.12
N ASP A 183 11.01 22.04 1.53
CA ASP A 183 10.42 20.84 0.92
C ASP A 183 9.74 21.14 -0.41
N VAL A 184 9.39 22.41 -0.66
CA VAL A 184 8.81 22.92 -1.92
C VAL A 184 9.80 22.80 -3.10
N ILE A 185 11.08 22.54 -2.84
CA ILE A 185 12.03 22.13 -3.87
C ILE A 185 11.72 20.68 -4.29
N GLN A 186 10.67 20.50 -5.11
CA GLN A 186 10.25 19.26 -5.76
C GLN A 186 10.86 18.00 -5.13
N SER A 187 10.13 17.35 -4.20
CA SER A 187 10.23 15.90 -4.15
C SER A 187 9.86 15.44 -5.56
N SER A 188 10.86 15.22 -6.41
CA SER A 188 10.66 14.74 -7.76
C SER A 188 10.22 13.29 -7.63
N TRP A 189 8.95 13.10 -7.27
CA TRP A 189 8.23 11.92 -7.66
C TRP A 189 8.52 11.73 -9.15
N PRO A 190 8.93 10.54 -9.58
CA PRO A 190 9.11 10.29 -10.99
C PRO A 190 7.73 10.41 -11.64
N VAL A 191 7.41 11.59 -12.16
CA VAL A 191 6.19 11.80 -12.94
C VAL A 191 6.43 11.04 -14.24
N PRO A 192 5.57 10.06 -14.60
CA PRO A 192 5.67 9.42 -15.90
C PRO A 192 5.68 10.50 -16.99
N ASP A 193 6.69 10.49 -17.84
CA ASP A 193 6.89 11.43 -18.95
C ASP A 193 5.57 11.60 -19.71
N ARG A 194 4.89 12.75 -19.53
CA ARG A 194 3.64 13.10 -20.24
C ARG A 194 3.99 13.32 -21.70
N ARG A 195 4.12 12.23 -22.46
CA ARG A 195 4.37 12.32 -23.89
C ARG A 195 3.12 12.78 -24.61
N SER A 196 3.20 14.01 -25.10
CA SER A 196 2.47 14.59 -26.23
C SER A 196 2.40 13.66 -27.45
#